data_AF-A0A524CK95-F1
#
_entry.id   AF-A0A524CK95-F1
#
_cell.length_a   1.000
_cell.length_b   1.000
_cell.length_c   1.000
_cell.angle_alpha   90.00
_cell.angle_beta   90.00
_cell.angle_gamma   90.00
#
_symmetry.space_group_name_H-M   'P 1'
#
loop_
_entity.id
_entity.type
_entity.pdbx_description
1 polymer ?
#
loop_
_entity_poly.entity_id
_entity_poly.type
_entity_poly.pdbx_seq_one_letter_code
_entity_poly.pdbx_strand_id
1 'polypeptide(L)'
;MYKIKKIKVSISLPYSGLSEGKIFEVHVKDNATFYEALAMIDKEIFRDPKKSIFPIYDGYIKSYLHLFWNPKDNKLYDDVGIMPYGPSREFMPLWDNINFSLIPDSEIDLQMDPGC
;
A
#
# COMPACT_ATOMS: atom_id res chain seq x y z
N MET A 1 20.65 -16.01 0.50
CA MET A 1 19.60 -16.16 -0.52
C MET A 1 18.33 -15.61 0.09
N TYR A 2 17.81 -14.48 -0.41
CA TYR A 2 16.59 -13.87 0.15
C TYR A 2 15.39 -14.68 -0.33
N LYS A 3 14.46 -15.00 0.58
CA LYS A 3 13.17 -15.58 0.18
C LYS A 3 12.28 -14.47 -0.36
N ILE A 4 11.40 -14.81 -1.29
CA ILE A 4 10.36 -13.91 -1.79
C ILE A 4 9.04 -14.29 -1.09
N LYS A 5 8.29 -13.29 -0.64
CA LYS A 5 6.94 -13.42 -0.10
C LYS A 5 5.96 -12.65 -0.96
N LYS A 6 4.71 -13.09 -0.92
CA LYS A 6 3.58 -12.42 -1.56
C LYS A 6 2.88 -11.55 -0.55
N ILE A 7 2.45 -10.37 -0.97
CA ILE A 7 1.60 -9.45 -0.20
C ILE A 7 0.46 -9.01 -1.11
N LYS A 8 -0.76 -8.97 -0.56
CA LYS A 8 -1.90 -8.34 -1.21
C LYS A 8 -2.12 -6.96 -0.61
N VAL A 9 -2.30 -5.97 -1.47
CA VAL A 9 -2.60 -4.60 -1.06
C VAL A 9 -3.89 -4.18 -1.75
N SER A 10 -4.95 -3.96 -0.97
CA SER A 10 -6.20 -3.42 -1.47
C SER A 10 -6.20 -1.92 -1.27
N ILE A 11 -6.50 -1.16 -2.32
CA ILE A 11 -6.54 0.31 -2.26
C ILE A 11 -7.90 0.80 -2.73
N SER A 12 -8.57 1.59 -1.90
CA SER A 12 -9.87 2.18 -2.22
C SER A 12 -9.92 3.66 -1.83
N LEU A 13 -10.82 4.40 -2.48
CA LEU A 13 -11.07 5.82 -2.21
C LEU A 13 -12.57 6.04 -1.97
N PRO A 14 -12.95 7.01 -1.11
CA PRO A 14 -14.34 7.30 -0.76
C PRO A 14 -15.05 8.13 -1.84
N TYR A 15 -14.78 7.85 -3.11
CA TYR A 15 -15.42 8.51 -4.25
C TYR A 15 -16.25 7.50 -5.06
N SER A 16 -17.43 7.93 -5.53
CA SER A 16 -18.34 7.10 -6.32
C SER A 16 -17.63 6.51 -7.56
N GLY A 17 -17.57 5.17 -7.65
CA GLY A 17 -16.88 4.45 -8.73
C GLY A 17 -15.43 4.04 -8.40
N LEU A 18 -14.87 4.50 -7.28
CA LEU A 18 -13.53 4.12 -6.78
C LEU A 18 -13.60 3.43 -5.40
N SER A 19 -14.80 3.28 -4.85
CA SER A 19 -15.09 2.65 -3.56
C SER A 19 -14.91 1.13 -3.57
N GLU A 20 -15.06 0.47 -4.72
CA GLU A 20 -14.77 -0.97 -4.85
C GLU A 20 -13.27 -1.28 -4.71
N GLY A 21 -12.42 -0.24 -4.89
CA GLY A 21 -10.98 -0.34 -4.78
C GLY A 21 -10.33 -1.21 -5.86
N LYS A 22 -9.04 -1.47 -5.66
CA LYS A 22 -8.26 -2.40 -6.48
C LYS A 22 -7.26 -3.16 -5.63
N ILE A 23 -7.21 -4.46 -5.86
CA ILE A 23 -6.26 -5.36 -5.24
C ILE A 23 -5.03 -5.48 -6.14
N PHE A 24 -3.86 -5.25 -5.56
CA PHE A 24 -2.56 -5.50 -6.15
C PHE A 24 -1.90 -6.67 -5.43
N GLU A 25 -1.36 -7.61 -6.19
CA GLU A 25 -0.58 -8.71 -5.65
C GLU A 25 0.89 -8.47 -5.98
N VAL A 26 1.71 -8.19 -4.96
CA VAL A 26 3.13 -7.88 -5.13
C VAL A 26 4.01 -8.95 -4.52
N HIS A 27 5.15 -9.17 -5.16
CA HIS A 27 6.18 -10.11 -4.73
C HIS A 27 7.39 -9.32 -4.23
N VAL A 28 7.69 -9.45 -2.94
CA VAL A 28 8.73 -8.68 -2.24
C VAL A 28 9.66 -9.60 -1.46
N LYS A 29 10.80 -9.10 -1.01
CA LYS A 29 11.74 -9.88 -0.19
C LYS A 29 11.12 -10.24 1.16
N ASP A 30 11.64 -11.28 1.80
CA ASP A 30 11.21 -11.75 3.12
C ASP A 30 11.26 -10.67 4.20
N ASN A 31 12.28 -9.82 4.20
CA ASN A 31 12.45 -8.69 5.10
C ASN A 31 11.74 -7.40 4.63
N ALA A 32 10.96 -7.47 3.56
CA ALA A 32 10.39 -6.28 2.96
C ALA A 32 9.32 -5.62 3.85
N THR A 33 9.35 -4.30 3.82
CA THR A 33 8.48 -3.38 4.56
C THR A 33 7.29 -2.93 3.72
N PHE A 34 6.42 -2.11 4.32
CA PHE A 34 5.29 -1.50 3.62
C PHE A 34 5.71 -0.67 2.39
N TYR A 35 6.84 0.06 2.47
CA TYR A 35 7.33 0.88 1.35
C TYR A 35 7.68 0.06 0.14
N GLU A 36 8.34 -1.08 0.36
CA GLU A 36 8.78 -1.94 -0.73
C GLU A 36 7.57 -2.60 -1.41
N ALA A 37 6.50 -2.89 -0.66
CA ALA A 37 5.23 -3.33 -1.24
C ALA A 37 4.60 -2.23 -2.12
N LEU A 38 4.47 -1.00 -1.62
CA LEU A 38 3.93 0.11 -2.41
C LEU A 38 4.81 0.48 -3.62
N ALA A 39 6.14 0.44 -3.47
CA ALA A 39 7.07 0.70 -4.57
C ALA A 39 6.95 -0.36 -5.69
N MET A 40 6.60 -1.60 -5.34
CA MET A 40 6.30 -2.62 -6.35
C MET A 40 5.00 -2.33 -7.10
N ILE A 41 3.97 -1.81 -6.42
CA ILE A 41 2.74 -1.34 -7.09
C ILE A 41 3.07 -0.19 -8.05
N ASP A 42 3.84 0.80 -7.59
CA ASP A 42 4.27 1.92 -8.42
C ASP A 42 5.02 1.45 -9.68
N LYS A 43 5.90 0.45 -9.52
CA LYS A 43 6.62 -0.17 -10.63
C LYS A 43 5.70 -0.89 -11.62
N GLU A 44 4.67 -1.57 -11.13
CA GLU A 44 3.67 -2.23 -11.98
C GLU A 44 2.85 -1.23 -12.78
N ILE A 45 2.44 -0.13 -12.15
CA ILE A 45 1.62 0.90 -12.77
C ILE A 45 2.44 1.74 -13.75
N PHE A 46 3.69 2.02 -13.44
CA PHE A 46 4.59 2.67 -14.39
C PHE A 46 4.76 1.86 -15.68
N ARG A 47 4.75 0.52 -15.58
CA ARG A 47 4.84 -0.38 -16.75
C ARG A 47 3.55 -0.48 -17.53
N ASP A 48 2.41 -0.41 -16.85
CA ASP A 48 1.09 -0.46 -17.45
C ASP A 48 0.13 0.53 -16.76
N PRO A 49 0.15 1.81 -17.19
CA PRO A 49 -0.63 2.87 -16.55
C PRO A 49 -2.15 2.61 -16.53
N LYS A 50 -2.66 1.74 -17.42
CA LYS A 50 -4.08 1.35 -17.44
C LYS A 50 -4.47 0.54 -16.20
N LYS A 51 -3.50 0.00 -15.46
CA LYS A 51 -3.76 -0.66 -14.17
C LYS A 51 -4.00 0.33 -13.03
N SER A 52 -3.65 1.60 -13.20
CA SER A 52 -3.94 2.59 -12.18
C SER A 52 -5.44 2.83 -12.07
N ILE A 53 -5.98 2.81 -10.84
CA ILE A 53 -7.37 3.24 -10.59
C ILE A 53 -7.49 4.75 -10.42
N PHE A 54 -6.37 5.43 -10.23
CA PHE A 54 -6.29 6.88 -10.24
C PHE A 54 -5.29 7.34 -11.29
N PRO A 55 -5.55 8.47 -11.95
CA PRO A 55 -4.59 8.95 -12.91
C PRO A 55 -3.34 9.47 -12.20
N ILE A 56 -2.17 8.91 -12.56
CA ILE A 56 -0.87 9.43 -12.16
C ILE A 56 -0.54 10.57 -13.13
N TYR A 57 -0.78 11.81 -12.69
CA TYR A 57 -0.49 13.01 -13.46
C TYR A 57 0.67 13.78 -12.83
N ASP A 58 1.50 14.37 -13.68
CA ASP A 58 2.53 15.30 -13.23
C ASP A 58 1.86 16.53 -12.58
N GLY A 59 2.15 16.77 -11.30
CA GLY A 59 1.59 17.88 -10.53
C GLY A 59 0.47 17.56 -9.52
N TYR A 60 -0.13 16.35 -9.55
CA TYR A 60 -1.16 15.95 -8.58
C TYR A 60 -0.77 14.70 -7.77
N ILE A 61 -0.75 13.52 -8.41
CA ILE A 61 -0.38 12.25 -7.77
C ILE A 61 0.85 11.73 -8.49
N LYS A 62 2.00 11.75 -7.80
CA LYS A 62 3.27 11.30 -8.38
C LYS A 62 3.45 9.78 -8.32
N SER A 63 2.90 9.14 -7.28
CA SER A 63 2.98 7.69 -7.08
C SER A 63 2.01 7.26 -5.96
N TYR A 64 1.68 5.98 -5.90
CA TYR A 64 0.91 5.36 -4.83
C TYR A 64 1.64 5.47 -3.49
N LEU A 65 2.96 5.29 -3.47
CA LEU A 65 3.77 5.48 -2.26
C LEU A 65 3.57 6.88 -1.63
N HIS A 66 3.52 7.92 -2.45
CA HIS A 66 3.30 9.30 -1.98
C HIS A 66 1.89 9.57 -1.46
N LEU A 67 0.91 8.72 -1.75
CA LEU A 67 -0.45 8.89 -1.24
C LEU A 67 -0.59 8.43 0.20
N PHE A 68 0.20 7.44 0.62
CA PHE A 68 0.02 6.80 1.91
C PHE A 68 1.11 7.15 2.92
N TRP A 69 2.30 7.55 2.46
CA TRP A 69 3.47 7.72 3.31
C TRP A 69 4.11 9.11 3.18
N ASN A 70 4.47 9.67 4.33
CA ASN A 70 5.27 10.87 4.46
C ASN A 70 6.75 10.48 4.69
N PRO A 71 7.66 10.73 3.72
CA PRO A 71 9.08 10.43 3.85
C PRO A 71 9.81 11.27 4.88
N LYS A 72 9.32 12.48 5.19
CA LYS A 72 9.99 13.40 6.12
C LYS A 72 9.93 12.88 7.55
N ASP A 73 8.76 12.41 7.96
CA ASP A 73 8.49 11.94 9.32
C ASP A 73 8.52 10.41 9.43
N ASN A 74 8.69 9.73 8.28
CA ASN A 74 8.71 8.30 8.14
C ASN A 74 7.47 7.63 8.76
N LYS A 75 6.28 8.08 8.37
CA LYS A 75 4.98 7.63 8.90
C LYS A 75 3.90 7.65 7.83
N LEU A 76 2.81 6.90 8.05
CA LEU A 76 1.60 7.05 7.27
C LEU A 76 0.99 8.43 7.50
N TYR A 77 0.27 8.99 6.52
CA TYR A 77 -0.52 10.19 6.76
C TYR A 77 -1.70 9.88 7.69
N ASP A 78 -2.11 10.87 8.49
CA ASP A 78 -3.17 10.72 9.50
C ASP A 78 -4.54 10.42 8.87
N ASP A 79 -4.75 10.82 7.62
CA ASP A 79 -5.95 10.61 6.81
C ASP A 79 -5.91 9.31 5.99
N VAL A 80 -5.11 8.33 6.39
CA VAL A 80 -5.07 7.01 5.77
C VAL A 80 -5.66 5.97 6.71
N GLY A 81 -6.78 5.35 6.35
CA GLY A 81 -7.21 4.10 6.97
C GLY A 81 -6.31 2.95 6.52
N ILE A 82 -5.71 2.21 7.46
CA ILE A 82 -4.98 0.97 7.17
C ILE A 82 -5.44 -0.16 8.08
N MET A 83 -5.67 -1.34 7.48
CA MET A 83 -5.93 -2.59 8.20
C MET A 83 -4.84 -3.61 7.86
N PRO A 84 -3.72 -3.63 8.62
CA PRO A 84 -2.58 -4.46 8.27
C PRO A 84 -2.55 -5.74 9.10
N TYR A 85 -3.20 -6.79 8.59
CA TYR A 85 -3.27 -8.08 9.27
C TYR A 85 -2.58 -9.20 8.48
N GLY A 86 -1.88 -10.06 9.22
CA GLY A 86 -1.39 -11.33 8.71
C GLY A 86 -2.52 -12.30 8.38
N PRO A 87 -2.22 -13.40 7.68
CA PRO A 87 -3.22 -14.39 7.28
C PRO A 87 -3.95 -15.04 8.47
N SER A 88 -3.30 -15.11 9.64
CA SER A 88 -3.91 -15.62 10.88
C SER A 88 -4.45 -14.49 11.78
N ARG A 89 -4.65 -13.28 11.21
CA ARG A 89 -4.99 -12.04 11.93
C ARG A 89 -3.90 -11.58 12.89
N GLU A 90 -2.65 -11.90 12.61
CA GLU A 90 -1.53 -11.31 13.33
C GLU A 90 -1.52 -9.79 13.10
N PHE A 91 -1.48 -9.00 14.16
CA PHE A 91 -1.41 -7.55 14.05
C PHE A 91 -0.02 -7.11 13.58
N MET A 92 0.03 -6.27 12.54
CA MET A 92 1.26 -5.60 12.11
C MET A 92 1.22 -4.12 12.53
N PRO A 93 2.15 -3.64 13.37
CA PRO A 93 2.09 -2.28 13.92
C PRO A 93 2.59 -1.23 12.92
N LEU A 94 2.01 -1.14 11.72
CA LEU A 94 2.49 -0.25 10.65
C LEU A 94 2.30 1.24 10.96
N TRP A 95 1.34 1.58 11.83
CA TRP A 95 1.16 2.94 12.35
C TRP A 95 2.34 3.41 13.22
N ASP A 96 2.78 2.55 14.13
CA ASP A 96 3.86 2.86 15.08
C ASP A 96 5.25 2.60 14.47
N ASN A 97 5.34 1.56 13.64
CA ASN A 97 6.55 1.08 13.01
C ASN A 97 6.29 0.63 11.58
N ILE A 98 6.29 1.61 10.69
CA ILE A 98 6.15 1.44 9.25
C ILE A 98 7.33 0.66 8.60
N ASN A 99 8.47 0.55 9.30
CA ASN A 99 9.59 -0.32 8.92
C ASN A 99 9.40 -1.79 9.36
N PHE A 100 8.26 -2.13 9.96
CA PHE A 100 7.94 -3.51 10.30
C PHE A 100 7.94 -4.38 9.03
N SER A 101 8.63 -5.51 9.10
CA SER A 101 8.66 -6.47 8.00
C SER A 101 7.30 -7.13 7.86
N LEU A 102 6.67 -6.98 6.70
CA LEU A 102 5.34 -7.52 6.46
C LEU A 102 5.29 -9.03 6.66
N ILE A 103 4.18 -9.54 7.19
CA ILE A 103 3.99 -10.98 7.34
C ILE A 103 3.71 -11.58 5.96
N PRO A 104 4.29 -12.73 5.57
CA PRO A 104 3.98 -13.38 4.29
C PRO A 104 2.48 -13.65 4.13
N ASP A 105 1.99 -13.52 2.90
CA ASP A 105 0.59 -13.76 2.52
C ASP A 105 -0.43 -12.86 3.24
N SER A 106 0.03 -11.74 3.81
CA SER A 106 -0.84 -10.73 4.40
C SER A 106 -1.67 -9.99 3.36
N GLU A 107 -2.80 -9.49 3.82
CA GLU A 107 -3.64 -8.55 3.10
C GLU A 107 -3.62 -7.21 3.86
N ILE A 108 -3.31 -6.14 3.13
CA ILE A 108 -3.22 -4.79 3.67
C ILE A 108 -4.26 -3.95 2.95
N ASP A 109 -5.31 -3.59 3.67
CA ASP A 109 -6.34 -2.70 3.13
C ASP A 109 -5.94 -1.25 3.42
N LEU A 110 -6.00 -0.41 2.38
CA LEU A 110 -5.71 1.00 2.40
C LEU A 110 -6.92 1.80 1.90
N GLN A 111 -7.30 2.79 2.69
CA GLN A 111 -8.35 3.75 2.39
C GLN A 111 -7.80 5.15 2.61
N MET A 112 -7.87 6.02 1.60
CA MET A 112 -7.60 7.44 1.83
C MET A 112 -8.87 8.12 2.32
N ASP A 113 -8.73 9.10 3.21
CA ASP A 113 -9.83 9.82 3.84
C ASP A 113 -10.84 8.90 4.56
N PRO A 114 -10.47 8.26 5.69
CA PRO A 114 -11.41 7.56 6.55
C PRO A 114 -12.33 8.54 7.31
N GLY A 115 -12.29 9.85 6.97
CA GLY A 115 -13.15 10.88 7.53
C GLY A 115 -14.62 10.52 7.34
N CYS A 116 -15.29 10.28 8.46
CA CYS A 116 -16.72 10.03 8.57
C CYS A 116 -17.52 11.31 8.27
#